data_AF-A0A8T6NLQ1-F1
#
_entry.id   AF-A0A8T6NLQ1-F1
#
_cell.length_a   1.000
_cell.length_b   1.000
_cell.length_c   1.000
_cell.angle_alpha   90.00
_cell.angle_beta   90.00
_cell.angle_gamma   90.00
#
_symmetry.space_group_name_H-M   'P 1'
#
loop_
_entity.id
_entity.type
_entity.pdbx_description
1 polymer ?
#
loop_
_entity_poly.entity_id
_entity_poly.type
_entity_poly.pdbx_seq_one_letter_code
_entity_poly.pdbx_strand_id
1 'polypeptide(L)'
;MDGTLVGFQDPVADHWVDGKYGKALKFNGTSSYVLIPGTPLLDLEQFSIAAWVKSTDFDRNMFVFEKTTNNIINTQYNLFFEDSGTINFRMNDGGSDFVSDRLHESARSHPSMSDQRRRHER
;
A
#
# COMPACT_ATOMS: atom_id res chain seq x y z
N MET A 1 -8.63 6.23 -17.62
CA MET A 1 -8.92 4.79 -17.61
C MET A 1 -9.56 4.51 -16.29
N ASP A 2 -10.72 3.87 -16.31
CA ASP A 2 -11.50 3.63 -15.10
C ASP A 2 -11.27 2.20 -14.64
N GLY A 3 -11.12 2.02 -13.33
CA GLY A 3 -10.95 0.69 -12.73
C GLY A 3 -12.29 0.00 -12.49
N THR A 4 -12.29 -1.33 -12.53
CA THR A 4 -13.44 -2.16 -12.19
C THR A 4 -13.35 -2.63 -10.75
N LEU A 5 -14.42 -2.44 -9.97
CA LEU A 5 -14.54 -3.00 -8.62
C LEU A 5 -14.78 -4.53 -8.71
N VAL A 6 -13.85 -5.34 -8.24
CA VAL A 6 -13.96 -6.81 -8.20
C VAL A 6 -14.08 -7.27 -6.75
N GLY A 7 -14.93 -8.26 -6.46
CA GLY A 7 -15.11 -8.83 -5.12
C GLY A 7 -15.92 -7.96 -4.14
N PHE A 8 -16.55 -6.89 -4.64
CA PHE A 8 -17.45 -5.99 -3.92
C PHE A 8 -18.90 -6.48 -4.00
N GLN A 9 -19.14 -7.72 -3.57
CA GLN A 9 -20.42 -8.42 -3.77
C GLN A 9 -21.40 -8.28 -2.61
N ASP A 10 -21.05 -7.60 -1.52
CA ASP A 10 -21.92 -7.43 -0.35
C ASP A 10 -22.96 -6.34 -0.66
N PRO A 11 -24.23 -6.71 -0.95
CA PRO A 11 -25.23 -5.76 -1.43
C PRO A 11 -25.76 -4.82 -0.34
N VAL A 12 -25.33 -5.01 0.92
CA VAL A 12 -25.81 -4.25 2.09
C VAL A 12 -24.75 -3.32 2.69
N ALA A 13 -23.49 -3.43 2.25
CA ALA A 13 -22.39 -2.58 2.72
C ALA A 13 -22.04 -1.51 1.69
N ASP A 14 -22.12 -0.24 2.07
CA ASP A 14 -21.50 0.82 1.27
C ASP A 14 -19.99 0.58 1.23
N HIS A 15 -19.50 0.26 0.03
CA HIS A 15 -18.08 0.05 -0.24
C HIS A 15 -17.31 1.37 -0.24
N TRP A 16 -18.02 2.50 -0.28
CA TRP A 16 -17.47 3.81 -0.04
C TRP A 16 -17.70 4.21 1.42
N VAL A 17 -16.62 4.57 2.10
CA VAL A 17 -16.65 5.09 3.47
C VAL A 17 -16.03 6.48 3.51
N ASP A 18 -16.20 7.18 4.62
CA ASP A 18 -15.45 8.43 4.82
C ASP A 18 -13.95 8.13 4.94
N GLY A 19 -13.18 8.76 4.06
CA GLY A 19 -11.72 8.63 4.00
C GLY A 19 -11.02 9.77 4.73
N LYS A 20 -9.68 9.77 4.68
CA LYS A 20 -8.88 10.90 5.22
C LYS A 20 -9.28 12.23 4.57
N TYR A 21 -9.59 12.19 3.27
CA TYR A 21 -10.13 13.31 2.51
C TYR A 21 -11.28 12.78 1.64
N GLY A 22 -12.51 13.26 1.86
CA GLY A 22 -13.69 12.82 1.10
C GLY A 22 -14.05 11.36 1.35
N LYS A 23 -14.23 10.58 0.28
CA LYS A 23 -14.57 9.15 0.33
C LYS A 23 -13.36 8.25 0.07
N ALA A 24 -13.41 7.03 0.57
CA ALA A 24 -12.41 5.97 0.36
C ALA A 24 -13.10 4.62 0.11
N LEU A 25 -12.42 3.71 -0.57
CA LEU A 25 -12.89 2.33 -0.74
C LEU A 25 -12.60 1.50 0.53
N LYS A 26 -13.59 0.74 0.98
CA LYS A 26 -13.47 -0.25 2.04
C LYS A 26 -13.35 -1.65 1.43
N PHE A 27 -12.16 -2.23 1.57
CA PHE A 27 -11.86 -3.58 1.12
C PHE A 27 -12.24 -4.62 2.19
N ASN A 28 -12.63 -5.82 1.77
CA ASN A 28 -13.04 -6.93 2.64
C ASN A 28 -11.85 -7.72 3.24
N GLY A 29 -10.62 -7.41 2.83
CA GLY A 29 -9.40 -8.05 3.32
C GLY A 29 -9.17 -9.48 2.80
N THR A 30 -9.95 -9.94 1.82
CA THR A 30 -9.85 -11.29 1.26
C THR A 30 -9.82 -11.30 -0.28
N SER A 31 -10.81 -10.72 -0.94
CA SER A 31 -11.03 -10.86 -2.39
C SER A 31 -11.39 -9.57 -3.13
N SER A 32 -11.63 -8.47 -2.41
CA SER A 32 -12.00 -7.20 -3.04
C SER A 32 -10.78 -6.43 -3.53
N TYR A 33 -10.79 -5.94 -4.76
CA TYR A 33 -9.74 -5.09 -5.33
C TYR A 33 -10.27 -4.24 -6.50
N VAL A 34 -9.52 -3.22 -6.88
CA VAL A 34 -9.77 -2.45 -8.11
C VAL A 34 -8.91 -3.02 -9.22
N LEU A 35 -9.53 -3.52 -10.29
CA LEU A 35 -8.82 -3.98 -11.48
C LEU A 35 -8.69 -2.83 -12.47
N ILE A 36 -7.46 -2.46 -12.79
CA ILE A 36 -7.15 -1.59 -13.92
C ILE A 36 -6.60 -2.48 -15.04
N PRO A 37 -7.27 -2.60 -16.19
CA PRO A 37 -6.75 -3.39 -17.30
C PRO A 37 -5.36 -2.93 -17.72
N GLY A 38 -4.48 -3.89 -18.02
CA GLY A 38 -3.15 -3.60 -18.55
C GLY A 38 -3.25 -2.88 -19.88
N THR A 39 -2.53 -1.76 -20.02
CA THR A 39 -2.46 -1.00 -21.28
C THR A 39 -1.05 -0.46 -21.49
N PRO A 40 -0.64 -0.17 -22.74
CA PRO A 40 0.68 0.40 -23.02
C PRO A 40 0.94 1.74 -22.32
N LEU A 41 -0.10 2.47 -21.92
CA LEU A 41 0.03 3.72 -21.15
C LEU A 41 0.53 3.50 -19.72
N LEU A 42 0.46 2.27 -19.21
CA LEU A 42 0.93 1.89 -17.88
C LEU A 42 2.29 1.16 -17.93
N ASP A 43 2.94 1.10 -19.09
CA ASP A 43 4.27 0.53 -19.24
C ASP A 43 5.31 1.64 -19.09
N LEU A 44 5.51 2.04 -17.83
CA LEU A 44 6.32 3.20 -17.45
C LEU A 44 7.77 2.77 -17.11
N GLU A 45 8.75 3.53 -17.60
CA GLU A 45 10.15 3.38 -17.21
C GLU A 45 10.47 4.05 -15.88
N GLN A 46 9.80 5.17 -15.59
CA GLN A 46 9.96 5.97 -14.39
C GLN A 46 8.59 6.32 -13.83
N PHE A 47 8.39 6.09 -12.54
CA PHE A 47 7.10 6.31 -11.90
C PHE A 47 7.26 6.57 -10.40
N SER A 48 6.17 7.00 -9.76
CA SER A 48 6.04 7.11 -8.31
C SER A 48 4.67 6.60 -7.91
N ILE A 49 4.59 5.89 -6.79
CA ILE A 49 3.34 5.36 -6.23
C ILE A 49 3.11 6.05 -4.89
N ALA A 50 1.90 6.57 -4.68
CA ALA A 50 1.48 7.17 -3.42
C ALA A 50 0.04 6.78 -3.10
N ALA A 51 -0.24 6.47 -1.83
CA ALA A 51 -1.58 6.07 -1.38
C ALA A 51 -1.83 6.51 0.07
N TRP A 52 -3.09 6.79 0.39
CA TRP A 52 -3.57 6.86 1.77
C TRP A 52 -4.19 5.51 2.13
N VAL A 53 -3.58 4.80 3.07
CA VAL A 53 -4.02 3.45 3.45
C VAL A 53 -4.33 3.42 4.94
N LYS A 54 -5.43 2.74 5.29
CA LYS A 54 -5.77 2.38 6.66
C LYS A 54 -6.07 0.89 6.67
N SER A 55 -5.26 0.12 7.41
CA SER A 55 -5.54 -1.28 7.69
C SER A 55 -5.94 -1.46 9.14
N THR A 56 -6.79 -2.44 9.41
CA THR A 56 -7.02 -2.96 10.77
C THR A 56 -6.00 -4.01 11.17
N ASP A 57 -5.21 -4.48 10.21
CA ASP A 57 -4.22 -5.54 10.38
C ASP A 57 -3.06 -5.27 9.40
N PHE A 58 -1.95 -4.74 9.94
CA PHE A 58 -0.73 -4.51 9.17
C PHE A 58 0.25 -5.69 9.27
N ASP A 59 -0.06 -6.70 10.08
CA ASP A 59 0.80 -7.87 10.30
C ASP A 59 0.50 -9.00 9.32
N ARG A 60 -0.04 -8.66 8.15
CA ARG A 60 -0.36 -9.58 7.07
C ARG A 60 0.25 -9.11 5.77
N ASN A 61 0.71 -10.08 4.97
CA ASN A 61 1.03 -9.86 3.57
C ASN A 61 -0.20 -9.32 2.80
N MET A 62 -0.19 -8.02 2.52
CA MET A 62 -1.30 -7.31 1.87
C MET A 62 -0.80 -6.30 0.85
N PHE A 63 -1.28 -6.42 -0.39
CA PHE A 63 -0.99 -5.45 -1.44
C PHE A 63 -1.75 -4.15 -1.21
N VAL A 64 -1.02 -3.04 -1.30
CA VAL A 64 -1.58 -1.71 -1.55
C VAL A 64 -1.77 -1.53 -3.06
N PHE A 65 -0.81 -2.01 -3.84
CA PHE A 65 -0.81 -1.96 -5.29
C PHE A 65 0.00 -3.13 -5.88
N GLU A 66 -0.43 -3.66 -7.01
CA GLU A 66 0.33 -4.63 -7.80
C GLU A 66 0.13 -4.37 -9.30
N LYS A 67 1.25 -4.41 -10.06
CA LYS A 67 1.23 -4.58 -11.51
C LYS A 67 1.73 -5.99 -11.83
N THR A 68 1.01 -6.67 -12.73
CA THR A 68 1.30 -8.03 -13.17
C THR A 68 1.60 -8.08 -14.66
N THR A 69 2.37 -9.08 -15.05
CA THR A 69 2.55 -9.53 -16.43
C THR A 69 1.60 -10.70 -16.67
N ASN A 70 0.77 -10.60 -17.72
CA ASN A 70 -0.17 -11.66 -18.11
C ASN A 70 -1.11 -12.16 -16.98
N ASN A 71 -1.53 -11.27 -16.09
CA ASN A 71 -2.37 -11.58 -14.92
C ASN A 71 -1.76 -12.58 -13.93
N ILE A 72 -0.45 -12.76 -13.95
CA ILE A 72 0.25 -13.61 -12.98
C ILE A 72 0.70 -12.73 -11.82
N ILE A 73 0.20 -12.99 -10.61
CA ILE A 73 0.59 -12.25 -9.40
C ILE A 73 2.11 -12.30 -9.19
N ASN A 74 2.66 -11.28 -8.55
CA ASN A 74 4.07 -11.17 -8.22
C ASN A 74 5.00 -11.24 -9.45
N THR A 75 4.67 -10.60 -10.58
CA THR A 75 5.52 -10.72 -11.79
C THR A 75 6.12 -9.43 -12.31
N GLN A 76 5.66 -8.26 -11.85
CA GLN A 76 6.23 -7.00 -12.29
C GLN A 76 6.69 -6.14 -11.12
N TYR A 77 5.79 -5.47 -10.42
CA TYR A 77 6.14 -4.75 -9.20
C TYR A 77 4.94 -4.59 -8.28
N ASN A 78 5.20 -4.45 -6.98
CA ASN A 78 4.18 -4.24 -5.98
C ASN A 78 4.66 -3.39 -4.80
N LEU A 79 3.68 -2.75 -4.16
CA LEU A 79 3.80 -2.07 -2.89
C LEU A 79 2.90 -2.81 -1.89
N PHE A 80 3.47 -3.31 -0.81
CA PHE A 80 2.76 -4.18 0.13
C PHE A 80 3.28 -4.04 1.56
N PHE A 81 2.43 -4.41 2.50
CA PHE A 81 2.84 -4.69 3.87
C PHE A 81 3.31 -6.13 3.96
N GLU A 82 4.42 -6.38 4.67
CA GLU A 82 4.82 -7.71 5.13
C GLU A 82 4.37 -7.92 6.58
N ASP A 83 4.36 -9.17 7.03
CA ASP A 83 4.23 -9.54 8.43
C ASP A 83 5.19 -8.66 9.27
N SER A 84 4.71 -8.05 10.37
CA SER A 84 5.33 -6.95 11.17
C SER A 84 5.01 -5.51 10.77
N GLY A 85 4.16 -5.28 9.77
CA GLY A 85 3.76 -3.92 9.36
C GLY A 85 4.82 -3.15 8.57
N THR A 86 5.91 -3.83 8.15
CA THR A 86 6.94 -3.24 7.30
C THR A 86 6.39 -2.99 5.90
N ILE A 87 6.59 -1.79 5.36
CA ILE A 87 6.23 -1.46 3.98
C ILE A 87 7.38 -1.88 3.06
N ASN A 88 7.06 -2.69 2.06
CA ASN A 88 7.99 -3.16 1.05
C ASN A 88 7.56 -2.65 -0.33
N PHE A 89 8.52 -2.13 -1.08
CA PHE A 89 8.41 -2.00 -2.53
C PHE A 89 9.27 -3.07 -3.18
N ARG A 90 8.70 -3.82 -4.11
CA ARG A 90 9.40 -4.91 -4.79
C ARG A 90 9.18 -4.84 -6.30
N MET A 91 10.24 -5.03 -7.07
CA MET A 91 10.18 -5.08 -8.53
C MET A 91 10.99 -6.26 -9.09
N ASN A 92 10.51 -6.84 -10.18
CA ASN A 92 11.26 -7.80 -10.97
C ASN A 92 12.18 -7.02 -11.94
N ASP A 93 13.45 -7.38 -11.97
CA ASP A 93 14.48 -6.74 -12.80
C ASP A 93 14.70 -7.44 -14.15
N GLY A 94 13.81 -8.37 -14.53
CA GLY A 94 13.95 -9.25 -15.67
C GLY A 94 14.57 -10.61 -15.35
N GLY A 95 15.04 -10.82 -14.11
CA GLY A 95 15.55 -12.10 -13.60
C GLY A 95 14.49 -12.96 -12.87
N SER A 96 14.96 -14.06 -12.25
CA SER A 96 14.13 -14.91 -11.38
C SER A 96 13.83 -14.28 -10.01
N ASP A 97 14.57 -13.22 -9.67
CA ASP A 97 14.60 -12.64 -8.34
C ASP A 97 13.91 -11.28 -8.33
N PHE A 98 13.66 -10.77 -7.13
CA PHE A 98 13.15 -9.43 -6.96
C PHE A 98 14.18 -8.52 -6.30
N VAL A 99 14.19 -7.27 -6.73
CA VAL A 99 14.81 -6.19 -5.99
C VAL A 99 13.76 -5.60 -5.06
N SER A 100 14.07 -5.56 -3.75
CA SER A 100 13.17 -5.06 -2.71
C SER A 100 13.81 -3.90 -1.95
N ASP A 101 13.01 -2.90 -1.63
CA ASP A 101 13.35 -1.87 -0.64
C ASP A 101 12.37 -1.93 0.54
N ARG A 102 12.92 -1.76 1.74
CA ARG A 102 12.21 -1.84 3.02
C ARG A 102 12.16 -0.48 3.65
N LEU A 103 10.96 0.11 3.66
CA LEU A 103 10.71 1.33 4.40
C LEU A 103 10.45 0.97 5.86
N HIS A 104 11.48 1.12 6.69
CA HIS A 104 11.33 1.07 8.13
C HIS A 104 11.04 2.49 8.64
N GLU A 105 9.81 2.73 9.11
CA GLU A 105 9.57 3.90 9.95
C GLU A 105 10.25 3.63 11.30
N SER A 106 11.49 4.09 11.47
CA SER A 106 12.03 4.25 12.80
C SER A 106 11.11 5.23 13.51
N ALA A 107 10.29 4.75 14.43
CA ALA A 107 9.47 5.60 15.27
C ALA A 107 10.40 6.64 15.92
N ARG A 108 10.35 7.89 15.45
CA ARG A 108 10.93 9.00 16.21
C ARG A 108 10.06 9.07 17.45
N SER A 109 10.56 8.54 18.57
CA SER A 109 10.00 8.86 19.86
C SER A 109 9.96 10.38 19.93
N HIS A 110 8.75 10.94 19.90
CA HIS A 110 8.59 12.34 20.24
C HIS A 110 9.07 12.45 21.69
N PRO A 111 10.14 13.20 21.98
CA PRO A 111 10.48 13.45 23.37
C PRO A 111 9.26 14.11 24.00
N SER A 112 8.79 13.50 25.10
CA SER A 112 7.76 14.08 25.94
C SER A 112 8.13 15.53 26.26
N MET A 113 7.15 16.44 26.29
CA MET A 113 7.36 17.85 26.66
C MET A 113 8.05 18.04 28.03
N SER A 114 8.17 16.99 28.85
CA SER A 114 8.99 16.99 30.07
C SER A 114 10.49 17.15 29.81
N ASP A 115 10.99 16.67 28.66
CA ASP A 115 12.43 16.55 28.41
C ASP A 115 13.06 17.80 27.80
N GLN A 116 12.23 18.75 27.35
CA GLN A 116 12.66 20.03 26.78
C GLN A 116 12.88 21.14 27.83
N ARG A 117 12.53 20.93 29.10
CA ARG A 117 12.67 21.96 30.16
C ARG A 117 13.91 21.81 31.05
N ARG A 118 14.84 20.89 30.75
CA ARG A 118 16.09 20.70 31.52
C ARG A 118 17.37 21.17 30.81
N ARG A 119 17.27 22.02 29.79
CA ARG A 119 18.43 22.60 29.07
C ARG A 119 18.47 24.13 29.06
N HIS A 120 18.06 24.76 30.17
CA HIS A 120 18.27 26.20 30.37
C HIS A 120 18.65 26.60 31.81
N GLU A 121 19.35 25.72 32.52
CA GLU A 121 20.08 26.09 33.73
C GLU A 121 21.41 25.33 33.75
N ARG A 122 22.44 25.97 33.18
CA ARG A 122 23.86 25.93 33.56
C ARG A 122 24.68 26.78 32.61
#